data_AF-A0A1Q8YBP8-F1
#
_entry.id   AF-A0A1Q8YBP8-F1
#
_cell.length_a   1.000
_cell.length_b   1.000
_cell.length_c   1.000
_cell.angle_alpha   90.00
_cell.angle_beta   90.00
_cell.angle_gamma   90.00
#
_symmetry.space_group_name_H-M   'P 1'
#
loop_
_entity.id
_entity.type
_entity.pdbx_description
1 polymer ?
#
loop_
_entity_poly.entity_id
_entity_poly.type
_entity_poly.pdbx_seq_one_letter_code
_entity_poly.pdbx_strand_id
1 'polypeptide(L)'
;MLTEAEREMLVNNTKALLAQFEAERQRELALAEVTRQREREMAEAKLIALRQLLAARQSRFEPSQILRPGPQQQPLVEPEPPPLEVIPLPKWASLKKPNSSFFAYGMSDSQCWVLMQSASHAGCFIAPAPIPFDSWDEALPPSLGKVDVDREVYISDSNISALVGWFASRCTAGSRIDSDAVAIQNFAMGMQKPNDT
;
A
#
# COMPACT_ATOMS: atom_id res chain seq x y z
N MET A 1 14.86 70.82 17.66
CA MET A 1 13.94 70.58 18.79
C MET A 1 12.56 70.44 18.18
N LEU A 2 11.91 69.28 18.34
CA LEU A 2 10.52 69.10 17.91
C LEU A 2 9.62 70.00 18.76
N THR A 3 8.62 70.61 18.14
CA THR A 3 7.57 71.35 18.85
C THR A 3 6.66 70.38 19.59
N GLU A 4 5.95 70.87 20.62
CA GLU A 4 5.05 70.02 21.42
C GLU A 4 3.94 69.40 20.56
N ALA A 5 3.40 70.16 19.61
CA ALA A 5 2.37 69.68 18.68
C ALA A 5 2.88 68.53 17.77
N GLU A 6 4.13 68.59 17.31
CA GLU A 6 4.73 67.52 16.50
C GLU A 6 4.98 66.26 17.34
N ARG A 7 5.35 66.42 18.62
CA ARG A 7 5.51 65.29 19.54
C ARG A 7 4.16 64.60 19.81
N GLU A 8 3.11 65.35 20.07
CA GLU A 8 1.75 64.80 20.26
C GLU A 8 1.26 64.06 19.02
N MET A 9 1.50 64.63 17.82
CA MET A 9 1.14 63.99 16.56
C MET A 9 1.87 62.65 16.38
N LEU A 10 3.17 62.60 16.68
CA LEU A 10 3.94 61.37 16.62
C LEU A 10 3.42 60.31 17.60
N VAL A 11 3.15 60.69 18.85
CA VAL A 11 2.60 59.76 19.86
C VAL A 11 1.25 59.19 19.42
N ASN A 12 0.36 60.04 18.91
CA ASN A 12 -0.95 59.62 18.42
C ASN A 12 -0.85 58.71 17.18
N ASN A 13 0.05 59.02 16.25
CA ASN A 13 0.28 58.18 15.07
C ASN A 13 0.85 56.80 15.47
N THR A 14 1.81 56.79 16.40
CA THR A 14 2.42 55.56 16.90
C THR A 14 1.38 54.69 17.61
N LYS A 15 0.51 55.30 18.42
CA LYS A 15 -0.58 54.60 19.09
C LYS A 15 -1.59 54.01 18.10
N ALA A 16 -1.93 54.74 17.03
CA ALA A 16 -2.83 54.27 15.99
C ALA A 16 -2.23 53.07 15.21
N LEU A 17 -0.94 53.14 14.87
CA LEU A 17 -0.24 52.04 14.19
C LEU A 17 -0.15 50.79 15.07
N LEU A 18 0.19 50.93 16.35
CA LEU A 18 0.23 49.80 17.28
C LEU A 18 -1.13 49.13 17.41
N ALA A 19 -2.21 49.89 17.52
CA ALA A 19 -3.57 49.36 17.59
C ALA A 19 -3.96 48.58 16.30
N GLN A 20 -3.51 49.04 15.14
CA GLN A 20 -3.73 48.33 13.87
C GLN A 20 -2.98 47.01 13.83
N PHE A 21 -1.71 46.98 14.23
CA PHE A 21 -0.93 45.74 14.29
C PHE A 21 -1.49 44.74 15.29
N GLU A 22 -1.99 45.20 16.44
CA GLU A 22 -2.66 44.33 17.41
C GLU A 22 -3.96 43.74 16.85
N ALA A 23 -4.77 44.54 16.17
CA ALA A 23 -5.99 44.08 15.52
C ALA A 23 -5.71 43.08 14.38
N GLU A 24 -4.67 43.30 13.59
CA GLU A 24 -4.25 42.37 12.53
C GLU A 24 -3.76 41.04 13.11
N ARG A 25 -2.94 41.09 14.16
CA ARG A 25 -2.50 39.88 14.87
C ARG A 25 -3.66 39.09 15.47
N GLN A 26 -4.66 39.78 16.04
CA GLN A 26 -5.86 39.12 16.55
C GLN A 26 -6.67 38.42 15.45
N ARG A 27 -6.78 39.04 14.26
CA ARG A 27 -7.44 38.41 13.11
C ARG A 27 -6.67 37.20 12.61
N GLU A 28 -5.35 37.27 12.56
CA GLU A 28 -4.50 36.15 12.16
C GLU A 28 -4.65 34.96 13.12
N LEU A 29 -4.64 35.22 14.43
CA LEU A 29 -4.87 34.19 15.44
C LEU A 29 -6.26 33.56 15.32
N ALA A 30 -7.30 34.38 15.14
CA ALA A 30 -8.66 33.87 14.95
C ALA A 30 -8.79 32.99 13.68
N LEU A 31 -8.15 33.39 12.58
CA LEU A 31 -8.11 32.58 11.36
C LEU A 31 -7.37 31.25 11.58
N ALA A 32 -6.24 31.28 12.29
CA ALA A 32 -5.46 30.09 12.62
C ALA A 32 -6.22 29.11 13.53
N GLU A 33 -7.06 29.62 14.44
CA GLU A 33 -7.94 28.79 15.27
C GLU A 33 -9.03 28.13 14.44
N VAL A 34 -9.69 28.88 13.55
CA VAL A 34 -10.72 28.35 12.65
C VAL A 34 -10.16 27.28 11.72
N THR A 35 -8.98 27.48 11.15
CA THR A 35 -8.34 26.47 10.28
C THR A 35 -8.01 25.21 11.06
N ARG A 36 -7.39 25.34 12.24
CA ARG A 36 -7.08 24.20 13.12
C ARG A 36 -8.34 23.44 13.53
N GLN A 37 -9.43 24.13 13.81
CA GLN A 37 -10.69 23.50 14.17
C GLN A 37 -11.27 22.70 12.99
N ARG A 38 -11.28 23.30 11.80
CA ARG A 38 -11.75 22.61 10.58
C ARG A 38 -10.89 21.39 10.23
N GLU A 39 -9.58 21.46 10.44
CA GLU A 39 -8.68 20.31 10.25
C GLU A 39 -9.00 19.17 11.22
N ARG A 40 -9.30 19.47 12.48
CA ARG A 40 -9.72 18.48 13.47
C ARG A 40 -11.04 17.82 13.08
N GLU A 41 -12.04 18.60 12.70
CA GLU A 41 -13.34 18.09 12.24
C GLU A 41 -13.17 17.18 11.01
N MET A 42 -12.34 17.57 10.04
CA MET A 42 -12.04 16.74 8.88
C MET A 42 -11.30 15.45 9.25
N ALA A 43 -10.37 15.50 10.21
CA ALA A 43 -9.65 14.32 10.68
C ALA A 43 -10.60 13.34 11.40
N GLU A 44 -11.49 13.86 12.26
CA GLU A 44 -12.51 13.06 12.94
C GLU A 44 -13.50 12.44 11.95
N ALA A 45 -13.98 13.21 10.97
CA ALA A 45 -14.87 12.69 9.92
C ALA A 45 -14.21 11.56 9.11
N LYS A 46 -12.93 11.71 8.75
CA LYS A 46 -12.16 10.66 8.07
C LYS A 46 -12.01 9.41 8.93
N LEU A 47 -11.76 9.58 10.23
CA LEU A 47 -11.62 8.47 11.16
C LEU A 47 -12.94 7.70 11.33
N ILE A 48 -14.07 8.41 11.39
CA ILE A 48 -15.41 7.81 11.40
C ILE A 48 -15.68 7.04 10.10
N ALA A 49 -15.39 7.64 8.94
CA ALA A 49 -15.58 7.00 7.64
C ALA A 49 -14.73 5.72 7.50
N LEU A 50 -13.47 5.75 7.95
CA LEU A 50 -12.61 4.56 7.98
C LEU A 50 -13.16 3.47 8.89
N ARG A 51 -13.65 3.82 10.09
CA ARG A 51 -14.29 2.85 10.99
C ARG A 51 -15.53 2.21 10.36
N GLN A 52 -16.37 2.99 9.69
CA GLN A 52 -17.55 2.48 8.98
C GLN A 52 -17.17 1.53 7.84
N LEU A 53 -16.14 1.88 7.05
CA LEU A 53 -15.64 1.03 5.96
C LEU A 53 -15.11 -0.30 6.50
N LEU A 54 -14.34 -0.28 7.59
CA LEU A 54 -13.85 -1.49 8.25
C LEU A 54 -14.99 -2.34 8.82
N ALA A 55 -15.99 -1.74 9.46
CA ALA A 55 -17.16 -2.44 9.98
C ALA A 55 -17.98 -3.10 8.85
N ALA A 56 -18.22 -2.39 7.74
CA ALA A 56 -18.90 -2.93 6.56
C ALA A 56 -18.11 -4.07 5.88
N ARG A 57 -16.78 -4.01 5.94
CA ARG A 57 -15.92 -5.11 5.45
C ARG A 57 -16.01 -6.33 6.36
N GLN A 58 -16.08 -6.13 7.68
CA GLN A 58 -16.23 -7.21 8.66
C GLN A 58 -17.60 -7.90 8.56
N SER A 59 -18.69 -7.16 8.36
CA SER A 59 -20.03 -7.77 8.21
C SER A 59 -20.23 -8.54 6.90
N ARG A 60 -19.35 -8.35 5.90
CA ARG A 60 -19.30 -9.19 4.68
C ARG A 60 -18.58 -10.52 4.93
N PHE A 61 -17.73 -10.59 5.95
CA PHE A 61 -17.12 -11.82 6.47
C PHE A 61 -17.92 -12.27 7.70
N GLU A 62 -19.14 -12.77 7.50
CA GLU A 62 -19.79 -13.58 8.53
C GLU A 62 -18.88 -14.79 8.82
N PRO A 63 -18.39 -14.99 10.06
CA PRO A 63 -17.85 -16.28 10.45
C PRO A 63 -19.05 -17.21 10.54
N SER A 64 -19.40 -17.87 9.43
CA SER A 64 -20.33 -18.98 9.43
C SER A 64 -19.98 -19.87 10.61
N GLN A 65 -20.90 -19.94 11.55
CA GLN A 65 -20.82 -20.74 12.77
C GLN A 65 -20.42 -22.17 12.40
N ILE A 66 -19.15 -22.52 12.54
CA ILE A 66 -18.75 -23.92 12.61
C ILE A 66 -18.87 -24.33 14.07
N LEU A 67 -20.11 -24.38 14.56
CA LEU A 67 -20.43 -25.18 15.74
C LEU A 67 -20.54 -26.63 15.26
N ARG A 68 -19.39 -27.29 15.05
CA ARG A 68 -19.38 -28.76 14.91
C ARG A 68 -19.53 -29.34 16.32
N PRO A 69 -20.53 -30.21 16.58
CA PRO A 69 -20.55 -30.97 17.82
C PRO A 69 -19.30 -31.86 17.85
N GLY A 70 -18.48 -31.69 18.90
CA GLY A 70 -17.25 -32.45 19.04
C GLY A 70 -17.54 -33.94 19.26
N PRO A 71 -16.79 -34.84 18.61
CA PRO A 71 -16.45 -36.12 19.20
C PRO A 71 -15.13 -35.99 19.97
N GLN A 72 -15.15 -36.64 21.12
CA GLN A 72 -14.11 -36.80 22.13
C GLN A 72 -12.65 -36.77 21.62
N GLN A 73 -11.80 -36.07 22.39
CA GLN A 73 -10.34 -36.15 22.31
C GLN A 73 -9.90 -37.62 22.47
N GLN A 74 -9.56 -38.27 21.37
CA GLN A 74 -8.64 -39.40 21.40
C GLN A 74 -7.21 -38.85 21.40
N PRO A 75 -6.24 -39.51 22.06
CA PRO A 75 -4.84 -39.11 22.03
C PRO A 75 -4.37 -39.08 20.58
N LEU A 76 -4.03 -37.89 20.09
CA LEU A 76 -3.54 -37.67 18.74
C LEU A 76 -2.14 -38.31 18.63
N VAL A 77 -2.08 -39.51 18.08
CA VAL A 77 -0.87 -39.98 17.40
C VAL A 77 -0.66 -38.99 16.26
N GLU A 78 0.38 -38.17 16.37
CA GLU A 78 0.82 -37.24 15.34
C GLU A 78 1.10 -38.06 14.06
N PRO A 79 0.26 -37.98 13.01
CA PRO A 79 0.63 -38.57 11.75
C PRO A 79 1.77 -37.73 11.20
N GLU A 80 2.90 -38.38 10.98
CA GLU A 80 4.06 -37.87 10.25
C GLU A 80 3.56 -37.02 9.07
N PRO A 81 3.97 -35.75 8.95
CA PRO A 81 3.51 -34.91 7.85
C PRO A 81 3.85 -35.64 6.55
N PRO A 82 2.89 -35.78 5.62
CA PRO A 82 3.19 -36.35 4.31
C PRO A 82 4.39 -35.59 3.74
N PRO A 83 5.33 -36.27 3.07
CA PRO A 83 6.53 -35.63 2.57
C PRO A 83 6.09 -34.40 1.79
N LEU A 84 6.43 -33.22 2.34
CA LEU A 84 6.16 -31.95 1.71
C LEU A 84 6.71 -32.11 0.29
N GLU A 85 5.82 -32.19 -0.70
CA GLU A 85 6.24 -32.01 -2.08
C GLU A 85 6.96 -30.67 -2.06
N VAL A 86 8.29 -30.73 -2.14
CA VAL A 86 9.13 -29.55 -2.13
C VAL A 86 8.88 -28.92 -3.49
N ILE A 87 7.77 -28.18 -3.60
CA ILE A 87 7.47 -27.37 -4.77
C ILE A 87 8.67 -26.44 -4.85
N PRO A 88 9.52 -26.57 -5.89
CA PRO A 88 10.71 -25.76 -5.99
C PRO A 88 10.25 -24.30 -6.05
N LEU A 89 10.66 -23.54 -5.03
CA LEU A 89 10.34 -22.13 -4.93
C LEU A 89 10.88 -21.42 -6.17
N PRO A 90 10.10 -20.52 -6.80
CA PRO A 90 10.55 -19.78 -7.96
C PRO A 90 11.80 -18.96 -7.61
N LYS A 91 12.71 -18.78 -8.58
CA LYS A 91 13.98 -18.05 -8.36
C LYS A 91 13.76 -16.67 -7.73
N TRP A 92 12.69 -15.99 -8.13
CA TRP A 92 12.32 -14.67 -7.63
C TRP A 92 11.95 -14.65 -6.14
N ALA A 93 11.53 -15.77 -5.53
CA ALA A 93 11.16 -15.82 -4.11
C ALA A 93 12.34 -15.46 -3.20
N SER A 94 13.57 -15.74 -3.64
CA SER A 94 14.81 -15.43 -2.92
C SER A 94 15.23 -13.95 -2.97
N LEU A 95 14.66 -13.16 -3.89
CA LEU A 95 15.06 -11.77 -4.15
C LEU A 95 14.37 -10.74 -3.24
N LYS A 96 13.34 -11.19 -2.51
CA LYS A 96 12.51 -10.35 -1.64
C LYS A 96 13.25 -9.90 -0.39
N LYS A 97 13.09 -8.63 -0.03
CA LYS A 97 13.55 -8.07 1.26
C LYS A 97 12.95 -8.82 2.46
N PRO A 98 13.74 -9.12 3.51
CA PRO A 98 13.22 -9.69 4.76
C PRO A 98 12.08 -8.84 5.34
N ASN A 99 11.05 -9.49 5.87
CA ASN A 99 9.85 -8.84 6.45
C ASN A 99 9.01 -7.98 5.49
N SER A 100 9.20 -8.11 4.16
CA SER A 100 8.28 -7.53 3.17
C SER A 100 7.30 -8.58 2.63
N SER A 101 6.25 -8.15 1.95
CA SER A 101 5.26 -9.04 1.31
C SER A 101 5.44 -9.07 -0.21
N PHE A 102 4.94 -10.14 -0.83
CA PHE A 102 4.77 -10.26 -2.26
C PHE A 102 3.41 -9.73 -2.68
N PHE A 103 3.35 -9.08 -3.85
CA PHE A 103 2.10 -8.62 -4.46
C PHE A 103 1.94 -9.30 -5.81
N ALA A 104 1.05 -10.27 -5.90
CA ALA A 104 0.70 -10.95 -7.13
C ALA A 104 -0.47 -10.28 -7.82
N TYR A 105 -0.36 -10.14 -9.14
CA TYR A 105 -1.28 -9.41 -9.98
C TYR A 105 -1.56 -10.21 -11.24
N GLY A 106 -2.84 -10.56 -11.43
CA GLY A 106 -3.32 -11.24 -12.62
C GLY A 106 -3.77 -10.26 -13.70
N MET A 107 -3.23 -10.43 -14.90
CA MET A 107 -3.61 -9.70 -16.10
C MET A 107 -4.72 -10.45 -16.88
N SER A 108 -5.37 -9.77 -17.83
CA SER A 108 -6.50 -10.30 -18.61
C SER A 108 -6.13 -11.47 -19.54
N ASP A 109 -4.86 -11.61 -19.85
CA ASP A 109 -4.25 -12.59 -20.74
C ASP A 109 -3.76 -13.85 -19.98
N SER A 110 -4.27 -14.07 -18.77
CA SER A 110 -3.83 -15.15 -17.86
C SER A 110 -2.36 -15.06 -17.44
N GLN A 111 -1.69 -13.93 -17.68
CA GLN A 111 -0.35 -13.68 -17.15
C GLN A 111 -0.43 -13.23 -15.69
N CYS A 112 0.51 -13.68 -14.87
CA CYS A 112 0.64 -13.25 -13.49
C CYS A 112 1.99 -12.58 -13.28
N TRP A 113 1.97 -11.44 -12.58
CA TRP A 113 3.14 -10.67 -12.23
C TRP A 113 3.25 -10.56 -10.71
N VAL A 114 4.46 -10.76 -10.19
CA VAL A 114 4.74 -10.66 -8.75
C VAL A 114 5.68 -9.49 -8.51
N LEU A 115 5.21 -8.53 -7.71
CA LEU A 115 6.00 -7.40 -7.23
C LEU A 115 6.57 -7.72 -5.85
N MET A 116 7.82 -7.35 -5.64
CA MET A 116 8.49 -7.51 -4.35
C MET A 116 9.50 -6.39 -4.12
N GLN A 117 9.69 -5.99 -2.88
CA GLN A 117 10.77 -5.05 -2.54
C GLN A 117 12.13 -5.76 -2.64
N SER A 118 13.08 -5.10 -3.27
CA SER A 118 14.43 -5.62 -3.43
C SER A 118 15.19 -5.63 -2.10
N ALA A 119 15.89 -6.73 -1.81
CA ALA A 119 16.88 -6.79 -0.74
C ALA A 119 18.23 -6.14 -1.15
N SER A 120 18.53 -6.14 -2.45
CA SER A 120 19.87 -5.80 -2.98
C SER A 120 20.03 -4.31 -3.35
N HIS A 121 18.94 -3.61 -3.66
CA HIS A 121 18.97 -2.21 -4.08
C HIS A 121 17.74 -1.45 -3.57
N ALA A 122 17.81 -0.11 -3.57
CA ALA A 122 16.68 0.75 -3.23
C ALA A 122 15.66 0.76 -4.39
N GLY A 123 14.74 -0.21 -4.39
CA GLY A 123 13.77 -0.39 -5.46
C GLY A 123 12.93 -1.66 -5.30
N CYS A 124 12.31 -2.08 -6.39
CA CYS A 124 11.43 -3.25 -6.44
C CYS A 124 11.80 -4.17 -7.60
N PHE A 125 11.57 -5.47 -7.42
CA PHE A 125 11.59 -6.45 -8.50
C PHE A 125 10.17 -6.73 -8.98
N ILE A 126 10.04 -6.95 -10.28
CA ILE A 126 8.81 -7.39 -10.94
C ILE A 126 9.14 -8.70 -11.64
N ALA A 127 8.57 -9.80 -11.18
CA ALA A 127 8.84 -11.12 -11.70
C ALA A 127 7.61 -11.66 -12.46
N PRO A 128 7.79 -12.26 -13.65
CA PRO A 128 6.75 -13.09 -14.24
C PRO A 128 6.53 -14.33 -13.37
N ALA A 129 5.27 -14.67 -13.11
CA ALA A 129 4.88 -15.81 -12.30
C ALA A 129 3.85 -16.68 -13.03
N PRO A 130 3.82 -18.00 -12.78
CA PRO A 130 4.69 -18.77 -11.88
C PRO A 130 6.09 -19.06 -12.46
N ILE A 131 6.23 -19.02 -13.79
CA ILE A 131 7.47 -19.24 -14.56
C ILE A 131 7.58 -18.11 -15.59
N PRO A 132 8.78 -17.65 -15.96
CA PRO A 132 8.96 -16.74 -17.10
C PRO A 132 8.34 -17.34 -18.36
N PHE A 133 7.37 -16.61 -18.93
CA PHE A 133 6.72 -16.97 -20.19
C PHE A 133 7.43 -16.30 -21.37
N ASP A 134 7.17 -16.75 -22.59
CA ASP A 134 7.85 -16.23 -23.77
C ASP A 134 7.56 -14.73 -23.97
N SER A 135 8.59 -13.94 -24.33
CA SER A 135 8.53 -12.47 -24.43
C SER A 135 8.22 -11.71 -23.12
N TRP A 136 8.46 -12.33 -21.95
CA TRP A 136 8.28 -11.65 -20.66
C TRP A 136 9.13 -10.37 -20.54
N ASP A 137 10.29 -10.31 -21.19
CA ASP A 137 11.27 -9.22 -21.21
C ASP A 137 10.85 -8.01 -22.07
N GLU A 138 9.82 -8.16 -22.90
CA GLU A 138 9.22 -7.06 -23.67
C GLU A 138 7.78 -6.71 -23.22
N ALA A 139 7.20 -7.52 -22.32
CA ALA A 139 5.80 -7.39 -21.91
C ALA A 139 5.51 -6.12 -21.08
N LEU A 140 6.50 -5.60 -20.36
CA LEU A 140 6.35 -4.37 -19.56
C LEU A 140 7.07 -3.20 -20.20
N PRO A 141 6.48 -1.98 -20.18
CA PRO A 141 7.13 -0.81 -20.73
C PRO A 141 8.45 -0.50 -19.98
N PRO A 142 9.50 -0.02 -20.68
CA PRO A 142 10.80 0.26 -20.08
C PRO A 142 10.75 1.37 -19.02
N SER A 143 9.64 2.13 -18.94
CA SER A 143 9.37 3.10 -17.88
C SER A 143 9.16 2.46 -16.50
N LEU A 144 8.74 1.18 -16.44
CA LEU A 144 8.49 0.47 -15.18
C LEU A 144 9.76 -0.15 -14.61
N GLY A 145 10.70 -0.57 -15.45
CA GLY A 145 11.93 -1.19 -15.00
C GLY A 145 12.80 -1.66 -16.15
N LYS A 146 14.04 -2.02 -15.81
CA LYS A 146 15.01 -2.63 -16.73
C LYS A 146 14.96 -4.14 -16.59
N VAL A 147 15.04 -4.86 -17.69
CA VAL A 147 15.13 -6.32 -17.69
C VAL A 147 16.46 -6.76 -17.10
N ASP A 148 16.41 -7.66 -16.12
CA ASP A 148 17.55 -8.41 -15.60
C ASP A 148 17.39 -9.88 -16.03
N VAL A 149 18.10 -10.24 -17.10
CA VAL A 149 18.04 -11.58 -17.71
C VAL A 149 18.61 -12.65 -16.78
N ASP A 150 19.61 -12.32 -15.96
CA ASP A 150 20.25 -13.26 -15.05
C ASP A 150 19.30 -13.70 -13.94
N ARG A 151 18.44 -12.77 -13.50
CA ARG A 151 17.48 -12.99 -12.42
C ARG A 151 16.06 -13.29 -12.91
N GLU A 152 15.83 -13.24 -14.22
CA GLU A 152 14.51 -13.42 -14.86
C GLU A 152 13.44 -12.47 -14.29
N VAL A 153 13.81 -11.21 -14.01
CA VAL A 153 12.93 -10.19 -13.43
C VAL A 153 13.19 -8.81 -14.04
N TYR A 154 12.26 -7.87 -13.88
CA TYR A 154 12.53 -6.46 -14.07
C TYR A 154 12.98 -5.80 -12.77
N ILE A 155 14.01 -4.97 -12.86
CA ILE A 155 14.50 -4.08 -11.81
C ILE A 155 13.84 -2.72 -11.98
N SER A 156 13.10 -2.29 -10.96
CA SER A 156 12.48 -0.97 -10.91
C SER A 156 13.10 -0.11 -9.82
N ASP A 157 13.52 1.11 -10.17
CA ASP A 157 13.92 2.13 -9.20
C ASP A 157 12.70 2.80 -8.52
N SER A 158 11.48 2.43 -8.94
CA SER A 158 10.24 2.99 -8.38
C SER A 158 9.89 2.37 -7.03
N ASN A 159 9.19 3.15 -6.20
CA ASN A 159 8.60 2.64 -4.97
C ASN A 159 7.49 1.61 -5.27
N ILE A 160 7.40 0.57 -4.44
CA ILE A 160 6.37 -0.47 -4.49
C ILE A 160 4.95 0.11 -4.60
N SER A 161 4.66 1.23 -3.93
CA SER A 161 3.33 1.87 -3.98
C SER A 161 2.96 2.38 -5.37
N ALA A 162 3.94 2.90 -6.12
CA ALA A 162 3.72 3.38 -7.48
C ALA A 162 3.45 2.21 -8.45
N LEU A 163 4.20 1.12 -8.28
CA LEU A 163 4.01 -0.11 -9.05
C LEU A 163 2.66 -0.75 -8.75
N VAL A 164 2.31 -0.88 -7.46
CA VAL A 164 0.99 -1.36 -7.02
C VAL A 164 -0.13 -0.55 -7.64
N GLY A 165 -0.03 0.79 -7.67
CA GLY A 165 -1.02 1.64 -8.33
C GLY A 165 -1.11 1.39 -9.84
N TRP A 166 0.03 1.23 -10.51
CA TRP A 166 0.06 0.94 -11.95
C TRP A 166 -0.57 -0.42 -12.28
N PHE A 167 -0.19 -1.47 -11.55
CA PHE A 167 -0.75 -2.82 -11.73
C PHE A 167 -2.23 -2.86 -11.34
N ALA A 168 -2.63 -2.29 -10.20
CA ALA A 168 -4.04 -2.24 -9.81
C ALA A 168 -4.94 -1.53 -10.84
N SER A 169 -4.41 -0.56 -11.60
CA SER A 169 -5.17 0.09 -12.68
C SER A 169 -5.37 -0.75 -13.93
N ARG A 170 -4.58 -1.82 -14.11
CA ARG A 170 -4.54 -2.67 -15.31
C ARG A 170 -4.90 -4.14 -15.06
N CYS A 171 -4.83 -4.58 -13.81
CA CYS A 171 -5.16 -5.95 -13.42
C CYS A 171 -6.67 -6.14 -13.36
N THR A 172 -7.16 -6.98 -14.26
CA THR A 172 -8.58 -7.32 -14.37
C THR A 172 -8.91 -8.67 -13.74
N ALA A 173 -7.94 -9.57 -13.62
CA ALA A 173 -8.19 -10.96 -13.25
C ALA A 173 -8.06 -11.21 -11.74
N GLY A 174 -7.38 -10.33 -11.00
CA GLY A 174 -7.32 -10.36 -9.54
C GLY A 174 -5.96 -9.98 -8.96
N SER A 175 -5.88 -9.85 -7.64
CA SER A 175 -4.64 -9.58 -6.93
C SER A 175 -4.56 -10.36 -5.62
N ARG A 176 -3.38 -10.84 -5.25
CA ARG A 176 -3.11 -11.49 -3.96
C ARG A 176 -1.88 -10.86 -3.30
N ILE A 177 -1.97 -10.61 -2.00
CA ILE A 177 -0.84 -10.13 -1.20
C ILE A 177 -0.58 -11.16 -0.12
N ASP A 178 0.64 -11.67 -0.06
CA ASP A 178 1.03 -12.69 0.90
C ASP A 178 2.52 -12.56 1.22
N SER A 179 2.92 -13.01 2.41
CA SER A 179 4.34 -13.07 2.76
C SER A 179 4.96 -14.42 2.38
N ASP A 180 4.11 -15.43 2.15
CA ASP A 180 4.51 -16.76 1.69
C ASP A 180 4.57 -16.83 0.15
N ALA A 181 5.72 -17.26 -0.37
CA ALA A 181 5.93 -17.42 -1.81
C ALA A 181 5.13 -18.59 -2.39
N VAL A 182 4.88 -19.66 -1.61
CA VAL A 182 4.10 -20.84 -2.07
C VAL A 182 2.64 -20.43 -2.30
N ALA A 183 2.07 -19.64 -1.39
CA ALA A 183 0.73 -19.09 -1.52
C ALA A 183 0.56 -18.23 -2.79
N ILE A 184 1.59 -17.46 -3.14
CA ILE A 184 1.63 -16.62 -4.34
C ILE A 184 1.78 -17.47 -5.61
N GLN A 185 2.64 -18.48 -5.56
CA GLN A 185 2.84 -19.41 -6.68
C GLN A 185 1.55 -20.19 -6.97
N ASN A 186 0.86 -20.69 -5.95
CA ASN A 186 -0.44 -21.36 -6.10
C ASN A 186 -1.50 -20.44 -6.71
N PHE A 187 -1.51 -19.16 -6.32
CA PHE A 187 -2.38 -18.17 -6.94
C PHE A 187 -2.04 -17.98 -8.43
N ALA A 188 -0.76 -17.79 -8.77
CA ALA A 188 -0.34 -17.65 -10.16
C ALA A 188 -0.67 -18.89 -11.02
N MET A 189 -0.47 -20.10 -10.49
CA MET A 189 -0.85 -21.35 -11.16
C MET A 189 -2.38 -21.48 -11.34
N GLY A 190 -3.16 -21.05 -10.34
CA GLY A 190 -4.63 -21.05 -10.43
C GLY A 190 -5.16 -20.15 -11.54
N MET A 191 -4.44 -19.07 -11.87
CA MET A 191 -4.82 -18.10 -12.91
C MET A 191 -4.48 -18.58 -14.33
N GLN A 192 -3.54 -19.51 -14.46
CA GLN A 192 -3.13 -20.10 -15.75
C GLN A 192 -3.97 -21.32 -16.16
N LYS A 193 -4.71 -21.92 -15.23
CA LYS A 193 -5.61 -23.02 -15.60
C LYS A 193 -6.76 -22.46 -16.43
N PRO A 194 -6.97 -22.92 -17.68
CA PRO A 194 -8.19 -22.59 -18.39
C PRO A 194 -9.37 -23.11 -17.59
N ASN A 195 -10.43 -22.32 -17.46
CA ASN A 195 -11.74 -22.84 -17.07
C ASN A 195 -12.14 -23.86 -18.14
N ASP A 196 -11.86 -25.15 -17.90
CA ASP A 196 -12.56 -26.23 -18.57
C ASP A 196 -14.01 -26.21 -18.09
N THR A 197 -14.87 -25.51 -18.83
CA THR A 197 -16.32 -25.76 -18.81
C THR A 197 -16.94 -25.35 -20.15
#